data_AF-A0AAP5URF3-F1
#
_entry.id   AF-A0AAP5URF3-F1
#
_cell.length_a   1.000
_cell.length_b   1.000
_cell.length_c   1.000
_cell.angle_alpha   90.00
_cell.angle_beta   90.00
_cell.angle_gamma   90.00
#
_symmetry.space_group_name_H-M   'P 1'
#
loop_
_entity.id
_entity.type
_entity.pdbx_description
1 polymer ?
#
loop_
_entity_poly.entity_id
_entity_poly.type
_entity_poly.pdbx_seq_one_letter_code
_entity_poly.pdbx_strand_id
1 'polypeptide(L)' 'MTKPEAEQSQWIDINARLTDEVAWELTQFCKPSMFDQFYALIEAHLPHEERQRKAYLVISGVDAVAAALRDKGYAPR' A
#
# COMPACT_ATOMS: atom_id res chain seq x y z
N MET A 1 17.45 1.35 33.89
CA MET A 1 17.51 1.15 32.43
C MET A 1 16.14 0.71 31.97
N THR A 2 15.36 1.64 31.44
CA THR A 2 14.00 1.41 30.94
C THR A 2 14.11 0.77 29.56
N LYS A 3 13.45 -0.38 29.36
CA LYS A 3 13.38 -1.08 28.06
C LYS A 3 12.80 -0.12 27.00
N PRO A 4 13.28 -0.15 25.74
CA PRO A 4 12.59 0.57 24.67
C PRO A 4 11.21 -0.09 24.49
N GLU A 5 10.15 0.70 24.61
CA GLU A 5 8.81 0.27 24.26
C GLU A 5 8.81 -0.13 22.78
N ALA A 6 8.51 -1.40 22.50
CA ALA A 6 8.31 -1.86 21.14
C ALA A 6 7.16 -1.07 20.54
N GLU A 7 7.41 -0.35 19.43
CA GLU A 7 6.37 0.29 18.63
C GLU A 7 5.30 -0.75 18.29
N GLN A 8 4.18 -0.72 19.02
CA GLN A 8 3.05 -1.57 18.72
C GLN A 8 2.50 -1.11 17.38
N SER A 9 2.69 -1.93 16.35
CA SER A 9 2.12 -1.70 15.02
C SER A 9 0.60 -1.77 15.15
N GLN A 10 -0.04 -0.62 15.29
CA GLN A 10 -1.48 -0.51 15.34
C GLN A 10 -2.03 -0.55 13.91
N TRP A 11 -2.96 -1.47 13.66
CA TRP A 11 -3.71 -1.49 12.41
C TRP A 11 -4.64 -0.27 12.38
N ILE A 12 -4.62 0.47 11.26
CA ILE A 12 -5.49 1.62 11.04
C ILE A 12 -6.38 1.28 9.84
N ASP A 13 -7.69 1.25 10.08
CA ASP A 13 -8.68 1.08 9.03
C ASP A 13 -9.01 2.44 8.40
N ILE A 14 -8.79 2.56 7.09
CA ILE A 14 -9.14 3.74 6.31
C ILE A 14 -10.32 3.41 5.41
N ASN A 15 -11.48 4.03 5.69
CA ASN A 15 -12.68 3.89 4.88
C ASN A 15 -12.79 5.07 3.91
N ALA A 16 -12.82 4.80 2.61
CA ALA A 16 -13.02 5.81 1.55
C ALA A 16 -14.30 5.54 0.77
N ARG A 17 -15.01 6.60 0.39
CA ARG A 17 -16.13 6.54 -0.56
C ARG A 17 -15.65 7.11 -1.89
N LEU A 18 -15.75 6.31 -2.94
CA LEU A 18 -15.32 6.65 -4.30
C LEU A 18 -16.52 6.62 -5.23
N THR A 19 -16.47 7.42 -6.29
CA THR A 19 -17.34 7.18 -7.45
C THR A 19 -16.85 5.95 -8.20
N ASP A 20 -17.72 5.35 -9.02
CA ASP A 20 -17.36 4.15 -9.79
C ASP A 20 -16.14 4.36 -10.69
N GLU A 21 -16.03 5.54 -11.29
CA GLU A 21 -14.89 5.93 -12.13
C GLU A 21 -13.57 5.93 -11.35
N VAL A 22 -13.56 6.55 -10.17
CA VAL A 22 -12.34 6.61 -9.32
C VAL A 22 -12.00 5.25 -8.74
N ALA A 23 -13.01 4.44 -8.39
CA ALA A 23 -12.79 3.05 -7.97
C ALA A 23 -12.14 2.24 -9.09
N TRP A 24 -12.57 2.44 -10.34
CA TRP A 24 -11.97 1.78 -11.50
C TRP A 24 -10.54 2.24 -11.76
N GLU A 25 -10.25 3.53 -11.69
CA GLU A 25 -8.88 4.07 -11.85
C GLU A 25 -7.94 3.54 -10.76
N LEU A 26 -8.39 3.53 -9.50
CA LEU A 26 -7.65 2.95 -8.38
C LEU A 26 -7.37 1.46 -8.62
N THR A 27 -8.36 0.74 -9.15
CA THR A 27 -8.23 -0.66 -9.55
C THR A 27 -7.15 -0.84 -10.63
N GLN A 28 -7.06 0.09 -11.60
CA GLN A 28 -5.99 0.08 -12.62
C GLN A 28 -4.62 0.44 -12.03
N PHE A 29 -4.57 1.37 -11.08
CA PHE A 29 -3.33 1.74 -10.38
C PHE A 29 -2.77 0.58 -9.56
N CYS A 30 -3.66 -0.19 -8.92
CA CYS A 30 -3.28 -1.36 -8.13
C CYS A 30 -2.88 -2.59 -8.97
N LYS A 31 -2.82 -2.47 -10.30
CA LYS A 31 -2.18 -3.47 -11.19
C LYS A 31 -0.72 -3.69 -10.83
N PRO A 32 -0.08 -4.79 -11.30
CA PRO A 32 1.28 -5.14 -10.94
C PRO A 32 2.24 -3.96 -11.14
N SER A 33 2.48 -3.27 -10.03
CA SER A 33 3.43 -2.20 -9.90
C SER A 33 4.69 -2.84 -9.34
N MET A 34 5.82 -2.60 -9.98
CA MET A 34 7.06 -3.28 -9.63
C MET A 34 7.67 -2.66 -8.37
N PHE A 35 8.41 -3.47 -7.62
CA PHE A 35 9.15 -3.02 -6.44
C PHE A 35 9.95 -1.74 -6.71
N ASP A 36 10.64 -1.66 -7.86
CA ASP A 36 11.45 -0.50 -8.23
C ASP A 36 10.66 0.80 -8.33
N GLN A 37 9.40 0.73 -8.77
CA GLN A 37 8.53 1.90 -8.87
C GLN A 37 8.20 2.43 -7.48
N PHE A 38 7.78 1.56 -6.56
CA PHE A 38 7.49 1.98 -5.19
C PHE A 38 8.74 2.39 -4.43
N TYR A 39 9.85 1.68 -4.60
CA TYR A 39 11.14 2.03 -4.01
C TYR A 39 11.63 3.41 -4.44
N ALA A 40 11.40 3.79 -5.71
CA ALA A 40 11.70 5.12 -6.23
C ALA A 40 10.77 6.22 -5.68
N LEU A 41 9.51 5.87 -5.34
CA LEU A 41 8.54 6.79 -4.74
C LEU A 41 8.73 6.99 -3.23
N ILE A 42 9.41 6.08 -2.53
CA ILE A 42 9.74 6.27 -1.12
C ILE A 42 10.80 7.37 -0.97
N GLU A 43 10.59 8.23 0.03
CA GLU A 43 11.47 9.35 0.38
C GLU A 43 12.95 8.95 0.36
N ALA A 44 13.71 9.58 -0.54
CA ALA A 44 15.09 9.20 -0.84
C ALA A 44 16.09 9.43 0.31
N HIS A 45 15.71 10.27 1.29
CA HIS A 45 16.55 10.56 2.46
C HIS A 45 16.55 9.44 3.50
N LEU A 46 15.65 8.47 3.39
CA LEU A 46 15.58 7.33 4.31
C LEU A 46 16.70 6.31 4.02
N PRO A 47 17.18 5.59 5.04
CA PRO A 47 18.12 4.48 4.86
C PRO A 47 17.60 3.42 3.89
N HIS A 48 18.51 2.76 3.17
CA HIS A 48 18.15 1.77 2.14
C HIS A 48 17.17 0.70 2.66
N GLU A 49 17.46 0.09 3.80
CA GLU A 49 16.61 -0.95 4.41
C GLU A 49 15.20 -0.44 4.76
N GLU A 50 15.10 0.79 5.26
CA GLU A 50 13.80 1.40 5.57
C GLU A 50 13.01 1.67 4.29
N ARG A 51 13.68 2.11 3.21
CA ARG A 51 13.05 2.28 1.90
C ARG A 51 12.56 0.96 1.32
N GLN A 52 13.35 -0.11 1.44
CA GLN A 52 12.93 -1.45 1.01
C GLN A 52 11.70 -1.91 1.80
N ARG A 53 11.73 -1.78 3.13
CA ARG A 53 10.59 -2.13 3.99
C ARG A 53 9.33 -1.37 3.61
N LYS A 54 9.45 -0.05 3.41
CA LYS A 54 8.32 0.81 3.00
C LYS A 54 7.81 0.46 1.60
N ALA A 55 8.68 0.14 0.65
CA ALA A 55 8.27 -0.30 -0.68
C ALA A 55 7.46 -1.60 -0.63
N TYR A 56 7.91 -2.60 0.15
CA TYR A 56 7.14 -3.84 0.35
C TYR A 56 5.82 -3.62 1.08
N LEU A 57 5.76 -2.69 2.04
CA LEU A 57 4.51 -2.27 2.70
C LEU A 57 3.51 -1.68 1.70
N VAL A 58 3.97 -0.83 0.77
CA VAL A 58 3.10 -0.26 -0.27
C VAL A 58 2.58 -1.36 -1.20
N ILE A 59 3.43 -2.31 -1.63
CA ILE A 59 2.99 -3.47 -2.43
C ILE A 59 1.90 -4.25 -1.69
N SER A 60 2.12 -4.58 -0.42
CA SER A 60 1.13 -5.30 0.39
C SER A 60 -0.18 -4.52 0.54
N GLY A 61 -0.12 -3.19 0.67
CA GLY A 61 -1.30 -2.34 0.73
C GLY A 61 -2.07 -2.31 -0.59
N VAL A 62 -1.34 -2.25 -1.71
CA VAL A 62 -1.90 -2.31 -3.07
C VAL A 62 -2.61 -3.64 -3.33
N ASP A 63 -2.02 -4.77 -2.92
CA ASP A 63 -2.64 -6.09 -3.03
C ASP A 63 -3.94 -6.19 -2.21
N ALA A 64 -3.95 -5.61 -1.00
CA ALA A 64 -5.13 -5.58 -0.15
C ALA A 64 -6.26 -4.73 -0.76
N VAL A 65 -5.93 -3.57 -1.32
CA VAL A 65 -6.91 -2.71 -2.04
C VAL A 65 -7.45 -3.42 -3.27
N ALA A 66 -6.58 -4.05 -4.08
CA ALA A 66 -7.00 -4.82 -5.26
C ALA A 66 -7.93 -5.98 -4.88
N ALA A 67 -7.65 -6.69 -3.79
CA ALA A 67 -8.53 -7.74 -3.28
C ALA A 67 -9.91 -7.20 -2.86
N ALA A 68 -9.93 -6.11 -2.09
CA ALA A 68 -11.18 -5.47 -1.67
C ALA A 68 -12.03 -4.97 -2.85
N LEU A 69 -11.39 -4.45 -3.90
CA LEU A 69 -12.08 -4.01 -5.12
C LEU A 69 -12.64 -5.20 -5.92
N ARG A 70 -11.91 -6.32 -5.99
CA ARG A 70 -12.42 -7.57 -6.58
C ARG A 70 -13.64 -8.11 -5.84
N ASP A 71 -13.63 -8.09 -4.51
CA ASP A 71 -14.76 -8.53 -3.69
C ASP A 71 -16.03 -7.67 -3.93
N LYS A 72 -15.86 -6.42 -4.38
CA LYS A 72 -16.95 -5.52 -4.78
C LYS A 72 -17.38 -5.67 -6.24
N GLY A 73 -16.80 -6.61 -6.99
CA GLY A 73 -17.15 -6.89 -8.38
C GLY A 73 -16.36 -6.10 -9.42
N TYR A 74 -15.37 -5.29 -9.00
CA TYR A 74 -14.45 -4.65 -9.93
C TYR A 74 -13.37 -5.68 -10.33
N ALA A 75 -13.33 -6.06 -11.61
CA ALA A 75 -12.36 -7.02 -12.13
C ALA A 75 -11.22 -6.30 -12.89
N PRO A 76 -10.11 -5.90 -12.22
CA PRO A 76 -8.91 -5.48 -12.91
C PRO A 76 -8.41 -6.64 -13.78
N ARG A 77 -8.28 -6.42 -15.10
CA ARG A 77 -7.52 -7.31 -15.98
C ARG A 77 -6.06 -6.90 -16.02
#